data_AF-A0A2S7QCN8-F1
#
_entry.id   AF-A0A2S7QCN8-F1
#
_cell.length_a   1.000
_cell.length_b   1.000
_cell.length_c   1.000
_cell.angle_alpha   90.00
_cell.angle_beta   90.00
_cell.angle_gamma   90.00
#
_symmetry.space_group_name_H-M   'P 1'
#
loop_
_entity.id
_entity.type
_entity.pdbx_description
1 polymer ?
#
loop_
_entity_poly.entity_id
_entity_poly.type
_entity_poly.pdbx_seq_one_letter_code
_entity_poly.pdbx_strand_id
1 'polypeptide(L)' 'MLRLFIATGGSFHGWKFLPIIGDYVVKLLDGTLEEHLVKKWAWDREQHGSAHEKIIPKRELKDLK' A
#
# COMPACT_ATOMS: atom_id res chain seq x y z
N MET A 1 14.08 16.32 -13.68
CA MET A 1 12.87 15.47 -13.73
C MET A 1 12.77 14.73 -12.40
N LEU A 2 11.78 15.05 -11.58
CA LEU A 2 11.61 14.41 -10.26
C LEU A 2 10.97 13.03 -10.45
N ARG A 3 11.51 12.00 -9.80
CA ARG A 3 10.90 10.66 -9.73
C ARG A 3 10.67 10.32 -8.26
N LEU A 4 9.40 10.36 -7.83
CA LEU A 4 8.96 9.98 -6.50
C LEU A 4 8.15 8.69 -6.60
N PHE A 5 8.46 7.71 -5.76
CA PHE A 5 7.74 6.44 -5.66
C PHE A 5 7.28 6.23 -4.23
N ILE A 6 6.13 5.58 -4.06
CA ILE A 6 5.54 5.29 -2.76
C ILE A 6 5.51 3.77 -2.57
N ALA A 7 6.31 3.26 -1.63
CA ALA A 7 6.29 1.86 -1.19
C ALA A 7 5.74 1.80 0.25
N THR A 8 4.40 1.75 0.38
CA THR A 8 3.68 1.78 1.66
C THR A 8 2.48 0.82 1.64
N GLY A 9 1.48 1.02 2.48
CA GLY A 9 0.20 0.30 2.40
C GLY A 9 0.24 -1.10 2.99
N GLY A 10 1.19 -1.38 3.89
CA GLY A 10 1.34 -2.70 4.50
C GLY A 10 0.13 -3.18 5.30
N SER A 11 -0.80 -2.29 5.67
CA SER A 11 -2.12 -2.62 6.24
C SER A 11 -2.07 -3.64 7.38
N PHE A 12 -1.09 -3.53 8.29
CA PHE A 12 -0.81 -4.49 9.38
C PHE A 12 -0.49 -5.94 8.96
N HIS A 13 -0.24 -6.19 7.68
CA HIS A 13 0.09 -7.51 7.12
C HIS A 13 1.37 -7.52 6.26
N GLY A 14 2.08 -6.39 6.17
CA GLY A 14 3.28 -6.24 5.34
C GLY A 14 4.49 -7.08 5.76
N TRP A 15 4.63 -7.38 7.06
CA TRP A 15 5.83 -8.01 7.61
C TRP A 15 6.16 -9.38 6.98
N LYS A 16 5.15 -10.20 6.68
CA LYS A 16 5.35 -11.52 6.07
C LYS A 16 5.98 -11.46 4.67
N PHE A 17 5.95 -10.29 4.04
CA PHE A 17 6.54 -10.06 2.72
C PHE A 17 7.94 -9.46 2.79
N LEU A 18 8.49 -9.21 3.99
CA LEU A 18 9.83 -8.63 4.17
C LEU A 18 10.90 -9.27 3.26
N PRO A 19 10.97 -10.60 3.11
CA PRO A 19 12.03 -11.22 2.28
C PRO A 19 11.87 -10.99 0.77
N ILE A 20 10.67 -10.64 0.29
CA ILE A 20 10.37 -10.61 -1.16
C ILE A 20 9.91 -9.25 -1.67
N ILE A 21 9.41 -8.36 -0.82
CA ILE A 21 8.77 -7.11 -1.27
C ILE A 21 9.75 -6.16 -1.98
N GLY A 22 11.03 -6.21 -1.62
CA GLY A 22 12.09 -5.42 -2.27
C GLY A 22 12.19 -5.69 -3.77
N ASP A 23 12.08 -6.94 -4.20
CA ASP A 23 12.18 -7.31 -5.62
C ASP A 23 11.05 -6.67 -6.45
N TYR A 24 9.85 -6.59 -5.89
CA TYR A 24 8.72 -5.97 -6.56
C TYR A 24 8.85 -4.45 -6.63
N VAL A 25 9.39 -3.83 -5.56
CA VAL A 25 9.69 -2.40 -5.56
C VAL A 25 10.74 -2.06 -6.62
N VAL A 26 11.83 -2.83 -6.72
CA VAL A 26 12.86 -2.63 -7.76
C VAL A 26 12.27 -2.80 -9.16
N LYS A 27 11.46 -3.84 -9.40
CA LYS A 27 10.75 -4.02 -10.68
C LYS A 27 9.84 -2.82 -11.02
N LEU A 28 9.20 -2.20 -10.03
CA LEU A 28 8.40 -0.99 -10.24
C LEU A 28 9.29 0.20 -10.65
N LEU A 29 10.43 0.38 -9.98
CA LEU A 29 11.40 1.44 -10.29
C LEU A 29 11.99 1.30 -11.70
N ASP A 30 12.25 0.06 -12.11
CA ASP A 30 12.81 -0.29 -13.43
C ASP A 30 11.75 -0.33 -14.54
N GLY A 31 10.47 -0.20 -14.22
CA GLY A 31 9.36 -0.29 -15.18
C GLY A 31 9.14 -1.71 -15.74
N THR A 32 9.58 -2.74 -15.02
CA THR A 32 9.49 -4.16 -15.41
C THR A 32 8.50 -4.96 -14.57
N LEU A 33 7.80 -4.32 -13.63
CA LEU A 33 6.76 -4.96 -12.83
C LEU A 33 5.59 -5.39 -13.74
N GLU A 34 5.03 -6.57 -13.47
CA GLU A 34 3.88 -7.07 -14.22
C GLU A 34 2.71 -6.08 -14.21
N GLU A 35 2.09 -5.85 -15.37
CA GLU A 35 1.07 -4.82 -15.57
C GLU A 35 -0.11 -4.95 -14.61
N HIS A 36 -0.51 -6.18 -14.29
CA HIS A 36 -1.61 -6.43 -13.37
C HIS A 36 -1.27 -5.98 -11.93
N LEU A 37 -0.01 -6.04 -11.52
CA LEU A 37 0.47 -5.56 -10.21
C LEU A 37 0.60 -4.03 -10.20
N VAL A 38 1.10 -3.44 -11.30
CA VAL A 38 1.09 -1.97 -11.47
C VAL A 38 -0.33 -1.44 -11.31
N LYS A 39 -1.30 -2.02 -12.02
CA LYS A 39 -2.72 -1.67 -11.91
C LYS A 39 -3.31 -1.96 -10.53
N LYS A 40 -2.79 -2.93 -9.79
CA LYS A 40 -3.27 -3.25 -8.44
C LYS A 40 -2.77 -2.26 -7.38
N TRP A 41 -1.59 -1.69 -7.57
CA TRP A 41 -0.94 -0.79 -6.60
C TRP A 41 -0.97 0.69 -7.00
N ALA A 42 -1.55 1.03 -8.16
CA ALA A 42 -1.63 2.39 -8.67
C ALA A 42 -2.45 3.34 -7.77
N TRP A 43 -2.03 4.61 -7.75
CA TRP A 43 -2.59 5.74 -7.01
C TRP A 43 -3.63 6.53 -7.82
N ASP A 44 -4.23 5.93 -8.85
CA ASP A 44 -5.05 6.60 -9.85
C ASP A 44 -6.57 6.33 -9.69
N ARG A 45 -7.01 5.98 -8.48
CA ARG A 45 -8.39 5.57 -8.19
C ARG A 45 -8.98 6.30 -6.98
N GLU A 46 -10.29 6.46 -6.98
CA GLU A 46 -11.03 6.97 -5.82
C GLU A 46 -11.04 5.95 -4.67
N GLN A 47 -11.07 6.45 -3.43
CA GLN A 47 -11.17 5.61 -2.25
C GLN A 47 -12.64 5.24 -2.01
N HIS A 48 -12.99 3.95 -2.14
CA HIS A 48 -14.37 3.47 -1.98
C HIS A 48 -14.67 2.89 -0.59
N GLY A 49 -13.74 2.99 0.36
CA GLY A 49 -13.91 2.50 1.72
C GLY A 49 -12.71 1.69 2.22
N SER A 50 -12.87 1.06 3.39
CA SER A 50 -11.86 0.16 3.96
C SER A 50 -12.02 -1.26 3.39
N ALA A 51 -10.91 -1.95 3.15
CA ALA A 51 -10.92 -3.40 2.88
C ALA A 51 -11.63 -4.22 3.99
N HIS A 52 -11.72 -3.64 5.18
CA HIS A 52 -12.46 -4.17 6.32
C HIS A 52 -13.28 -3.04 6.96
N GLU A 53 -14.55 -2.89 6.58
CA GLU A 53 -15.41 -1.82 7.12
C GLU A 53 -15.58 -1.91 8.64
N LYS A 54 -15.62 -3.13 9.19
CA LYS A 54 -15.83 -3.37 10.62
C LYS A 54 -14.67 -2.91 11.51
N ILE A 55 -13.47 -2.71 10.94
CA ILE A 55 -12.29 -2.25 11.70
C ILE A 55 -12.02 -0.75 11.53
N ILE A 56 -12.89 -0.02 10.84
CA ILE A 56 -12.78 1.43 10.75
C ILE A 56 -12.84 1.99 12.18
N PRO A 57 -11.81 2.73 12.63
CA PRO A 57 -11.80 3.30 13.97
C PRO A 57 -13.02 4.19 14.18
N LYS A 58 -13.72 3.99 15.29
CA LYS A 58 -14.89 4.80 15.68
C LYS A 58 -14.58 5.84 16.75
N ARG A 59 -13.33 5.92 17.18
CA ARG A 59 -12.86 6.71 18.32
C ARG A 59 -11.39 7.04 18.14
N GLU A 60 -10.96 8.21 18.61
CA GLU A 60 -9.57 8.63 18.55
C GLU A 60 -8.83 8.21 19.82
N LEU A 61 -7.50 8.06 19.71
CA LEU A 61 -6.67 7.69 20.87
C LEU A 61 -6.78 8.70 22.02
N LYS A 62 -6.91 10.00 21.71
CA LYS A 62 -7.07 11.08 22.70
C LYS A 62 -8.36 10.96 23.54
N ASP A 63 -9.33 10.18 23.07
CA ASP A 63 -10.60 9.99 23.78
C ASP A 63 -10.48 8.88 24.85
N LEU A 64 -9.40 8.08 24.81
CA LEU A 64 -9.07 7.06 25.83
C LEU A 64 -8.37 7.78 27.00
N LYS A 65 -9.09 7.92 28.11
CA LYS A 65 -8.54 8.38 29.39
C LYS A 65 -7.98 7.21 30.20
#